data_AF-N1VQI4-F1
#
_entry.id   AF-N1VQI4-F1
#
_cell.length_a   1.000
_cell.length_b   1.000
_cell.length_c   1.000
_cell.angle_alpha   90.00
_cell.angle_beta   90.00
_cell.angle_gamma   90.00
#
_symmetry.space_group_name_H-M   'P 1'
#
loop_
_entity.id
_entity.type
_entity.pdbx_description
1 polymer ?
#
loop_
_entity_poly.entity_id
_entity_poly.type
_entity_poly.pdbx_seq_one_letter_code
_entity_poly.pdbx_strand_id
1 'polypeptide(L)'
;MKPTKKELGAEEFFQTKVKLENDLIRLEELDRESKERIENIIELSEQLIKISETNESPYFLQRSKRLNTEIHKFKIKNEYKQKEFDTLFHILEKIKSEDKIEFLDSALKNRITRIANRLTEKKPNTSPTSQKLSGKLVFICYVLEGVNFLIPKKSYRILRNIPAFKKQLRIKDKLVPLFPGPGFVLMEEGEKKEKNVLLMKDNSKKDHGFYFDELKEDWAISKISLDGLLEKDSTNGQIIGKIKRKGKLYHLVKI
;
A
#
# COMPACT_ATOMS: atom_id res chain seq x y z
N MET A 1 23.05 31.33 -3.80
CA MET A 1 22.75 30.14 -4.64
C MET A 1 21.30 29.74 -4.41
N LYS A 2 20.46 29.72 -5.45
CA LYS A 2 19.07 29.24 -5.35
C LYS A 2 19.10 27.74 -5.09
N PRO A 3 18.27 27.18 -4.19
CA PRO A 3 18.21 25.74 -4.01
C PRO A 3 17.62 25.14 -5.29
N THR A 4 18.41 24.32 -5.99
CA THR A 4 17.96 23.51 -7.11
C THR A 4 16.84 22.61 -6.60
N LYS A 5 15.59 22.91 -6.99
CA LYS A 5 14.44 22.03 -6.79
C LYS A 5 14.82 20.69 -7.40
N LYS A 6 15.04 19.68 -6.56
CA LYS A 6 15.23 18.32 -7.05
C LYS A 6 13.91 17.94 -7.73
N GLU A 7 13.90 17.82 -9.05
CA GLU A 7 12.74 17.32 -9.78
C GLU A 7 12.39 15.94 -9.21
N LEU A 8 11.14 15.79 -8.79
CA LEU A 8 10.62 14.53 -8.28
C LEU A 8 10.52 13.59 -9.48
N GLY A 9 11.00 12.34 -9.35
CA GLY A 9 10.92 11.33 -10.43
C GLY A 9 9.50 11.06 -10.93
N ALA A 10 8.48 11.54 -10.21
CA ALA A 10 7.11 11.63 -10.67
C ALA A 10 6.96 12.36 -12.01
N GLU A 11 7.61 13.51 -12.19
CA GLU A 11 7.41 14.30 -13.41
C GLU A 11 7.98 13.58 -14.63
N GLU A 12 9.19 13.03 -14.47
CA GLU A 12 9.83 12.15 -15.46
C GLU A 12 8.95 10.93 -15.77
N PHE A 13 8.45 10.25 -14.74
CA PHE A 13 7.59 9.06 -14.89
C PHE A 13 6.33 9.35 -15.72
N PHE A 14 5.61 10.43 -15.40
CA PHE A 14 4.36 10.74 -16.11
C PHE A 14 4.59 11.30 -17.52
N GLN A 15 5.71 11.98 -17.76
CA GLN A 15 6.12 12.33 -19.12
C GLN A 15 6.43 11.08 -19.95
N THR A 16 7.15 10.11 -19.38
CA THR A 16 7.43 8.82 -20.03
C THR A 16 6.14 8.04 -20.31
N LYS A 17 5.17 8.04 -19.37
CA LYS A 17 3.85 7.43 -19.57
C LYS A 17 3.14 8.03 -20.78
N VAL A 18 3.05 9.37 -20.85
CA VAL A 18 2.36 10.06 -21.95
C VAL A 18 3.01 9.77 -23.30
N LYS A 19 4.34 9.68 -23.36
CA LYS A 19 5.06 9.27 -24.58
C LYS A 19 4.68 7.85 -25.01
N LEU A 20 4.61 6.91 -24.06
CA LEU A 20 4.24 5.52 -24.32
C LEU A 20 2.80 5.43 -24.85
N GLU A 21 1.87 6.16 -24.23
CA GLU A 21 0.48 6.25 -24.70
C GLU A 21 0.39 6.76 -26.14
N ASN A 22 1.14 7.82 -26.47
CA ASN A 22 1.16 8.37 -27.83
C ASN A 22 1.73 7.39 -28.87
N ASP A 23 2.79 6.65 -28.52
CA ASP A 23 3.35 5.65 -29.42
C ASP A 23 2.40 4.45 -29.61
N LEU A 24 1.64 4.07 -28.58
CA LEU A 24 0.59 3.06 -28.71
C LEU A 24 -0.56 3.51 -29.62
N ILE A 25 -1.03 4.76 -29.48
CA ILE A 25 -2.08 5.32 -30.34
C ILE A 25 -1.62 5.29 -31.81
N ARG A 26 -0.40 5.76 -32.09
CA ARG A 26 0.14 5.75 -33.46
C ARG A 26 0.35 4.36 -34.01
N LEU A 27 0.70 3.40 -33.14
CA LEU A 27 0.83 2.00 -33.52
C LEU A 27 -0.54 1.37 -33.84
N GLU A 28 -1.58 1.74 -33.10
CA GLU A 28 -2.96 1.33 -33.36
C GLU A 28 -3.49 1.88 -34.70
N GLU A 29 -3.09 3.10 -35.06
CA GLU A 29 -3.41 3.73 -36.36
C GLU A 29 -2.69 3.10 -37.57
N LEU A 30 -1.97 1.99 -37.39
CA LEU A 30 -1.26 1.22 -38.44
C LEU A 30 -0.23 2.06 -39.21
N ASP A 31 0.52 2.90 -38.50
CA ASP A 31 1.57 3.72 -39.08
C ASP A 31 2.70 2.88 -39.72
N ARG A 32 3.33 3.41 -40.78
CA ARG A 32 4.33 2.71 -41.61
C ARG A 32 5.60 2.30 -40.84
N GLU A 33 5.84 2.90 -39.67
CA GLU A 33 7.01 2.69 -38.80
C GLU A 33 6.72 1.77 -37.59
N SER A 34 5.84 0.78 -37.75
CA SER A 34 5.36 -0.07 -36.66
C SER A 34 6.44 -0.77 -35.84
N LYS A 35 7.55 -1.19 -36.48
CA LYS A 35 8.67 -1.85 -35.79
C LYS A 35 9.44 -0.92 -34.86
N GLU A 36 9.74 0.30 -35.32
CA GLU A 36 10.42 1.33 -34.52
C GLU A 36 9.54 1.77 -33.35
N ARG A 37 8.22 1.91 -33.58
CA ARG A 37 7.25 2.22 -32.51
C ARG A 37 7.20 1.13 -31.44
N ILE A 38 7.21 -0.15 -31.82
CA ILE A 38 7.25 -1.26 -30.85
C ILE A 38 8.53 -1.20 -30.01
N GLU A 39 9.68 -0.92 -30.62
CA GLU A 39 10.95 -0.77 -29.89
C GLU A 39 10.90 0.40 -28.91
N ASN A 40 10.36 1.55 -29.33
CA ASN A 40 10.15 2.72 -28.46
C ASN A 40 9.20 2.42 -27.30
N ILE A 41 8.09 1.71 -27.54
CA ILE A 41 7.13 1.32 -26.48
C ILE A 41 7.80 0.43 -25.43
N ILE A 42 8.66 -0.50 -25.86
CA ILE A 42 9.41 -1.37 -24.94
C ILE A 42 10.40 -0.54 -24.12
N GLU A 43 11.17 0.34 -24.76
CA GLU A 43 12.14 1.19 -24.08
C GLU A 43 11.44 2.10 -23.05
N LEU A 44 10.35 2.77 -23.43
CA LEU A 44 9.56 3.60 -22.54
C LEU A 44 8.99 2.79 -21.37
N SER A 45 8.56 1.55 -21.62
CA SER A 45 8.07 0.67 -20.57
C SER A 45 9.17 0.27 -19.58
N GLU A 46 10.38 0.01 -20.05
CA GLU A 46 11.54 -0.29 -19.21
C GLU A 46 11.97 0.95 -18.40
N GLN A 47 11.91 2.14 -19.02
CA GLN A 47 12.15 3.40 -18.33
C GLN A 47 11.16 3.62 -17.17
N LEU A 48 9.86 3.32 -17.36
CA LEU A 48 8.88 3.40 -16.26
C LEU A 48 9.23 2.49 -15.08
N ILE A 49 9.71 1.26 -15.36
CA ILE A 49 10.17 0.33 -14.32
C ILE A 49 11.39 0.92 -13.60
N LYS A 50 12.40 1.36 -14.36
CA LYS A 50 13.64 1.93 -13.80
C LYS A 50 13.37 3.15 -12.91
N ILE A 51 12.50 4.06 -13.36
CA ILE A 51 12.10 5.25 -12.59
C ILE A 51 11.39 4.82 -11.31
N SER A 52 10.49 3.83 -11.37
CA SER A 52 9.78 3.32 -10.21
C SER A 52 10.69 2.62 -9.19
N GLU A 53 11.68 1.84 -9.65
CA GLU A 53 12.67 1.18 -8.78
C GLU A 53 13.60 2.20 -8.12
N THR A 54 14.12 3.14 -8.90
CA THR A 54 15.01 4.21 -8.42
C THR A 54 14.33 5.08 -7.36
N ASN A 55 13.02 5.29 -7.52
CA ASN A 55 12.23 6.10 -6.62
C ASN A 55 11.45 5.26 -5.59
N GLU A 56 11.80 3.99 -5.35
CA GLU A 56 11.14 3.11 -4.37
C GLU A 56 9.61 3.29 -4.33
N SER A 57 8.95 3.18 -5.49
CA SER A 57 7.51 3.39 -5.64
C SER A 57 6.81 2.06 -5.99
N PRO A 58 6.49 1.22 -4.98
CA PRO A 58 5.97 -0.13 -5.20
C PRO A 58 4.71 -0.22 -6.07
N TYR A 59 3.76 0.70 -5.91
CA TYR A 59 2.53 0.68 -6.69
C TYR A 59 2.83 0.99 -8.16
N PHE A 60 3.59 2.04 -8.46
CA PHE A 60 4.02 2.33 -9.84
C PHE A 60 4.90 1.22 -10.43
N LEU A 61 5.77 0.60 -9.63
CA LEU A 61 6.61 -0.51 -10.05
C LEU A 61 5.78 -1.73 -10.47
N GLN A 62 4.79 -2.11 -9.67
CA GLN A 62 3.93 -3.24 -9.96
C GLN A 62 3.14 -3.02 -11.26
N ARG A 63 2.60 -1.81 -11.45
CA ARG A 63 1.85 -1.46 -12.67
C ARG A 63 2.74 -1.41 -13.90
N SER A 64 3.94 -0.86 -13.78
CA SER A 64 4.92 -0.81 -14.88
C SER A 64 5.38 -2.21 -15.29
N LYS A 65 5.59 -3.14 -14.33
CA LYS A 65 5.93 -4.54 -14.62
C LYS A 65 4.79 -5.29 -15.32
N ARG A 66 3.54 -5.03 -14.92
CA ARG A 66 2.36 -5.59 -15.60
C ARG A 66 2.23 -5.06 -17.03
N LEU A 67 2.38 -3.75 -17.23
CA LEU A 67 2.36 -3.12 -18.55
C LEU A 67 3.44 -3.71 -19.46
N ASN A 68 4.68 -3.79 -18.98
CA ASN A 68 5.80 -4.39 -19.70
C ASN A 68 5.52 -5.83 -20.12
N THR A 69 4.93 -6.64 -19.23
CA THR A 69 4.56 -8.04 -19.54
C THR A 69 3.57 -8.12 -20.71
N GLU A 70 2.54 -7.26 -20.72
CA GLU A 70 1.56 -7.24 -21.81
C GLU A 70 2.16 -6.69 -23.12
N ILE A 71 3.05 -5.69 -23.05
CA ILE A 71 3.80 -5.20 -24.22
C ILE A 71 4.67 -6.30 -24.84
N HIS A 72 5.35 -7.10 -24.02
CA HIS A 72 6.15 -8.22 -24.54
C HIS A 72 5.28 -9.33 -25.14
N LYS A 73 4.11 -9.62 -24.55
CA LYS A 73 3.15 -10.56 -25.15
C LYS A 73 2.65 -10.06 -26.50
N PHE A 74 2.33 -8.77 -26.60
CA PHE A 74 1.93 -8.12 -27.84
C PHE A 74 3.05 -8.25 -28.90
N LYS A 75 4.30 -7.96 -28.54
CA LYS A 75 5.47 -8.15 -29.44
C LYS A 75 5.61 -9.59 -29.94
N ILE A 76 5.48 -10.57 -29.04
CA ILE A 76 5.66 -12.00 -29.36
C ILE A 76 4.54 -12.50 -30.30
N LYS A 77 3.30 -12.07 -30.06
CA LYS A 77 2.17 -12.49 -30.88
C LYS A 77 2.18 -11.87 -32.26
N ASN A 78 2.72 -10.65 -32.42
CA ASN A 78 2.77 -9.93 -33.69
C ASN A 78 1.36 -9.81 -34.35
N GLU A 79 0.29 -9.88 -33.55
CA GLU A 79 -1.09 -9.82 -33.99
C GLU A 79 -1.72 -8.49 -33.54
N TYR A 80 -2.13 -7.67 -34.50
CA TYR A 80 -2.79 -6.38 -34.23
C TYR A 80 -4.29 -6.60 -34.01
N LYS A 81 -4.68 -7.07 -32.84
CA LYS A 81 -6.10 -7.17 -32.44
C LYS A 81 -6.44 -6.05 -31.47
N GLN A 82 -7.54 -5.34 -31.71
CA GLN A 82 -8.02 -4.23 -30.87
C GLN A 82 -8.08 -4.58 -29.37
N LYS A 83 -8.50 -5.80 -29.04
CA LYS A 83 -8.54 -6.32 -27.67
C LYS A 83 -7.18 -6.27 -26.94
N GLU A 84 -6.07 -6.39 -27.66
CA GLU A 84 -4.72 -6.30 -27.07
C GLU A 84 -4.37 -4.84 -26.74
N PHE A 85 -4.75 -3.90 -27.60
CA PHE A 85 -4.63 -2.45 -27.33
C PHE A 85 -5.52 -2.03 -26.17
N ASP A 86 -6.78 -2.47 -26.12
CA ASP A 86 -7.71 -2.20 -25.00
C ASP A 86 -7.10 -2.61 -23.66
N THR A 87 -6.40 -3.75 -23.63
CA THR A 87 -5.73 -4.24 -22.42
C THR A 87 -4.59 -3.32 -21.98
N LEU A 88 -3.80 -2.81 -22.94
CA LEU A 88 -2.69 -1.88 -22.67
C LEU A 88 -3.21 -0.52 -22.20
N PHE A 89 -4.21 0.04 -22.88
CA PHE A 89 -4.84 1.30 -22.49
C PHE A 89 -5.51 1.21 -21.13
N HIS A 90 -6.20 0.10 -20.80
CA HIS A 90 -6.79 -0.10 -19.48
C HIS A 90 -5.73 -0.14 -18.36
N ILE A 91 -4.55 -0.69 -18.62
CA ILE A 91 -3.45 -0.68 -17.64
C ILE A 91 -2.92 0.75 -17.46
N LEU A 92 -2.74 1.49 -18.56
CA LEU A 92 -2.26 2.87 -18.56
C LEU A 92 -3.23 3.84 -17.89
N GLU A 93 -4.53 3.71 -18.12
CA GLU A 93 -5.57 4.55 -17.52
C GLU A 93 -5.55 4.43 -15.99
N LYS A 94 -5.20 3.25 -15.47
CA LYS A 94 -5.06 3.02 -14.04
C LYS A 94 -3.79 3.61 -13.43
N ILE A 95 -2.84 4.11 -14.23
CA ILE A 95 -1.65 4.82 -13.76
C ILE A 95 -1.96 6.32 -13.75
N LYS A 96 -2.57 6.79 -12.65
CA LYS A 96 -3.09 8.17 -12.57
C LYS A 96 -2.05 9.14 -12.00
N SER A 97 -2.02 10.35 -12.56
CA SER A 97 -1.17 11.44 -12.07
C SER A 97 -1.52 11.90 -10.65
N GLU A 98 -2.73 11.61 -10.19
CA GLU A 98 -3.17 11.84 -8.81
C GLU A 98 -2.39 10.99 -7.80
N ASP A 99 -1.89 9.82 -8.22
CA ASP A 99 -1.10 8.90 -7.40
C ASP A 99 0.37 9.35 -7.26
N LYS A 100 0.76 10.50 -7.84
CA LYS A 100 2.12 11.10 -7.74
C LYS A 100 2.62 11.23 -6.30
N ILE A 101 1.72 11.21 -5.31
CA ILE A 101 2.06 11.26 -3.88
C ILE A 101 2.95 10.11 -3.41
N GLU A 102 2.93 8.95 -4.06
CA GLU A 102 3.82 7.82 -3.70
C GLU A 102 5.31 8.19 -3.93
N PHE A 103 5.61 8.94 -4.99
CA PHE A 103 6.96 9.46 -5.27
C PHE A 103 7.40 10.54 -4.27
N LEU A 104 6.44 11.25 -3.64
CA LEU A 104 6.75 12.21 -2.57
C LEU A 104 7.12 11.45 -1.29
N ASP A 105 6.40 10.39 -0.95
CA ASP A 105 6.70 9.56 0.22
C ASP A 105 8.08 8.91 0.12
N SER A 106 8.50 8.46 -1.08
CA SER A 106 9.84 7.94 -1.30
C SER A 106 10.93 9.03 -1.28
N ALA A 107 10.68 10.22 -1.82
CA ALA A 107 11.60 11.36 -1.71
C ALA A 107 11.78 11.80 -0.24
N LEU A 108 10.70 11.78 0.55
CA LEU A 108 10.73 12.02 2.00
C LEU A 108 11.50 10.91 2.73
N LYS A 109 11.23 9.63 2.42
CA LYS A 109 11.96 8.48 2.96
C LYS A 109 13.45 8.58 2.66
N ASN A 110 13.83 8.89 1.43
CA ASN A 110 15.22 9.08 1.01
C ASN A 110 15.91 10.25 1.71
N ARG A 111 15.17 11.33 2.02
CA ARG A 111 15.67 12.46 2.81
C ARG A 111 15.84 12.08 4.28
N ILE A 112 14.91 11.31 4.84
CA ILE A 112 14.98 10.76 6.20
C ILE A 112 16.16 9.80 6.33
N THR A 113 16.38 8.89 5.38
CA THR A 113 17.52 7.96 5.37
C THR A 113 18.85 8.72 5.28
N ARG A 114 18.94 9.78 4.47
CA ARG A 114 20.14 10.63 4.43
C ARG A 114 20.39 11.37 5.74
N ILE A 115 19.33 11.83 6.42
CA ILE A 115 19.45 12.47 7.74
C ILE A 115 19.83 11.43 8.80
N ALA A 116 19.22 10.24 8.78
CA ALA A 116 19.53 9.14 9.69
C ALA A 116 20.99 8.67 9.55
N ASN A 117 21.48 8.52 8.31
CA ASN A 117 22.87 8.13 8.05
C ASN A 117 23.87 9.19 8.53
N ARG A 118 23.52 10.49 8.44
CA ARG A 118 24.32 11.58 9.02
C ARG A 118 24.26 11.63 10.55
N LEU A 119 23.19 11.13 11.16
CA LEU A 119 23.02 11.06 12.61
C LEU A 119 23.73 9.83 13.20
N THR A 120 23.84 8.73 12.46
CA THR A 120 24.56 7.51 12.89
C THR A 120 26.08 7.66 12.93
N GLU A 121 26.66 8.68 12.29
CA GLU A 121 28.09 9.00 12.43
C GLU A 121 28.45 9.74 13.74
N LYS A 122 27.45 10.17 14.52
CA LYS A 122 27.69 10.78 15.84
C LYS A 122 26.88 10.10 16.94
N LYS A 123 27.62 9.27 17.68
CA LYS A 123 27.48 8.85 19.09
C LYS A 123 27.02 7.42 19.40
N PRO A 124 27.53 6.87 20.53
CA PRO A 124 27.70 5.44 20.74
C PRO A 124 26.49 4.76 21.37
N ASN A 125 26.51 3.45 21.21
CA ASN A 125 25.64 2.44 21.79
C ASN A 125 25.24 2.71 23.24
N THR A 126 23.95 2.78 23.49
CA THR A 126 23.34 2.37 24.76
C THR A 126 21.98 1.74 24.46
N SER A 127 21.93 0.42 24.56
CA SER A 127 20.69 -0.34 24.68
C SER A 127 20.11 -0.16 26.08
N PRO A 128 18.78 0.02 26.25
CA PRO A 128 18.16 -0.20 27.54
C PRO A 128 17.39 -1.52 27.52
N THR A 129 17.89 -2.36 28.42
CA THR A 129 17.32 -3.52 29.08
C THR A 129 15.86 -3.32 29.50
N SER A 130 15.16 -4.45 29.53
CA SER A 130 13.80 -4.68 30.04
C SER A 130 13.44 -3.84 31.28
N GLN A 131 12.59 -2.83 31.09
CA GLN A 131 11.93 -2.13 32.20
C GLN A 131 10.42 -2.40 32.19
N LYS A 132 9.94 -2.81 33.37
CA LYS A 132 8.55 -3.12 33.76
C LYS A 132 7.52 -2.21 33.06
N LEU A 133 6.55 -2.84 32.39
CA LEU A 133 5.43 -2.21 31.65
C LEU A 133 4.33 -1.61 32.55
N SER A 134 4.65 -1.10 33.75
CA SER A 134 3.63 -0.46 34.60
C SER A 134 3.27 0.91 34.03
N GLY A 135 2.08 1.03 33.44
CA GLY A 135 1.52 2.31 32.94
C GLY A 135 1.61 2.53 31.41
N LYS A 136 2.09 1.56 30.63
CA LYS A 136 2.08 1.63 29.16
C LYS A 136 0.84 0.94 28.59
N LEU A 137 0.21 1.58 27.61
CA LEU A 137 -0.86 0.97 26.81
C LEU A 137 -0.21 0.01 25.81
N VAL A 138 -0.76 -1.20 25.72
CA VAL A 138 -0.28 -2.22 24.79
C VAL A 138 -1.33 -2.42 23.70
N PHE A 139 -0.87 -2.45 22.46
CA PHE A 139 -1.67 -2.63 21.26
C PHE A 139 -1.21 -3.85 20.49
N ILE A 140 -2.15 -4.60 19.93
CA ILE A 140 -1.86 -5.61 18.92
C ILE A 140 -1.70 -4.86 17.61
N CYS A 141 -0.58 -5.10 16.93
CA CYS A 141 -0.32 -4.57 15.60
C CYS A 141 -0.61 -5.66 14.57
N TYR A 142 -1.49 -5.37 13.60
CA TYR A 142 -1.79 -6.31 12.54
C TYR A 142 -1.86 -5.59 11.18
N VAL A 143 -1.68 -6.37 10.12
CA VAL A 143 -1.71 -5.89 8.73
C VAL A 143 -2.84 -6.57 7.99
N LEU A 144 -3.58 -5.81 7.18
CA LEU A 144 -4.56 -6.31 6.23
C LEU A 144 -4.45 -5.52 4.93
N GLU A 145 -4.25 -6.19 3.80
CA GLU A 145 -4.10 -5.57 2.47
C GLU A 145 -3.04 -4.45 2.47
N GLY A 146 -1.92 -4.67 3.18
CA GLY A 146 -0.83 -3.69 3.34
C GLY A 146 -1.11 -2.54 4.32
N VAL A 147 -2.33 -2.43 4.85
CA VAL A 147 -2.70 -1.39 5.83
C VAL A 147 -2.39 -1.86 7.25
N ASN A 148 -1.71 -1.02 8.03
CA ASN A 148 -1.36 -1.33 9.41
C ASN A 148 -2.45 -0.82 10.36
N PHE A 149 -2.86 -1.67 11.28
CA PHE A 149 -3.86 -1.38 12.30
C PHE A 149 -3.29 -1.60 13.70
N LEU A 150 -3.81 -0.83 14.64
CA LEU A 150 -3.56 -0.97 16.07
C LEU A 150 -4.90 -1.13 16.79
N ILE A 151 -5.02 -2.21 17.53
CA ILE A 151 -6.15 -2.45 18.44
C ILE A 151 -5.64 -2.58 19.86
N PRO A 152 -6.32 -2.01 20.87
CA PRO A 152 -5.93 -2.21 22.27
C PRO A 152 -5.83 -3.70 22.60
N LYS A 153 -4.71 -4.11 23.19
CA LYS A 153 -4.46 -5.52 23.50
C LYS A 153 -5.44 -6.01 24.56
N LYS A 154 -6.24 -7.00 24.18
CA LYS A 154 -7.18 -7.74 25.03
C LYS A 154 -7.03 -9.23 24.74
N SER A 155 -7.69 -10.07 25.54
CA SER A 155 -7.78 -11.51 25.22
C SER A 155 -8.49 -11.69 23.87
N TYR A 156 -7.88 -12.49 22.99
CA TYR A 156 -8.39 -12.75 21.65
C TYR A 156 -8.27 -14.23 21.28
N ARG A 157 -9.02 -14.63 20.26
CA ARG A 157 -8.89 -15.92 19.58
C ARG A 157 -8.65 -15.67 18.09
N ILE A 158 -7.93 -16.57 17.42
CA ILE A 158 -7.72 -16.49 15.98
C ILE A 158 -8.63 -17.49 15.30
N LEU A 159 -9.43 -17.01 14.35
CA LEU A 159 -10.16 -17.83 13.39
C LEU A 159 -9.42 -17.73 12.05
N ARG A 160 -9.33 -18.85 11.32
CA ARG A 160 -8.61 -18.91 10.04
C ARG A 160 -9.56 -19.20 8.90
N ASN A 161 -9.13 -18.91 7.68
CA ASN A 161 -9.83 -19.27 6.44
C ASN A 161 -11.26 -18.69 6.39
N ILE A 162 -11.41 -17.43 6.81
CA ILE A 162 -12.69 -16.73 6.77
C ILE A 162 -12.80 -15.99 5.43
N PRO A 163 -13.87 -16.20 4.64
CA PRO A 163 -14.05 -15.47 3.39
C PRO A 163 -14.08 -13.95 3.60
N ALA A 164 -13.29 -13.22 2.81
CA ALA A 164 -13.03 -11.80 3.00
C ALA A 164 -14.23 -10.88 2.68
N PHE A 165 -15.24 -11.39 1.99
CA PHE A 165 -16.47 -10.65 1.67
C PHE A 165 -17.49 -10.65 2.83
N LYS A 166 -17.28 -11.43 3.90
CA LYS A 166 -18.25 -11.52 4.99
C LYS A 166 -18.23 -10.23 5.81
N LYS A 167 -19.43 -9.69 6.07
CA LYS A 167 -19.63 -8.57 7.01
C LYS A 167 -19.71 -9.02 8.47
N GLN A 168 -20.11 -10.27 8.69
CA GLN A 168 -20.38 -10.80 10.01
C GLN A 168 -20.16 -12.31 10.07
N LEU A 169 -19.75 -12.81 11.22
CA LEU A 169 -19.71 -14.24 11.53
C LEU A 169 -20.87 -14.62 12.43
N ARG A 170 -21.44 -15.80 12.19
CA ARG A 170 -22.35 -16.44 13.13
C ARG A 170 -21.54 -17.37 14.03
N ILE A 171 -21.42 -17.00 15.30
CA ILE A 171 -20.75 -17.84 16.32
C ILE A 171 -21.80 -18.21 17.34
N LYS A 172 -22.18 -19.50 17.37
CA LYS A 172 -23.39 -19.97 18.07
C LYS A 172 -24.62 -19.19 17.55
N ASP A 173 -25.36 -18.54 18.44
CA ASP A 173 -26.53 -17.72 18.10
C ASP A 173 -26.25 -16.22 18.04
N LYS A 174 -24.98 -15.81 18.04
CA LYS A 174 -24.59 -14.39 18.00
C LYS A 174 -24.00 -14.01 16.65
N LEU A 175 -24.42 -12.86 16.14
CA LEU A 175 -23.81 -12.21 14.99
C LEU A 175 -22.65 -11.33 15.48
N VAL A 176 -21.46 -11.64 15.00
CA VAL A 176 -20.23 -10.94 15.32
C VAL A 176 -19.85 -10.07 14.12
N PRO A 177 -19.85 -8.73 14.25
CA PRO A 177 -19.43 -7.86 13.16
C PRO A 177 -17.94 -8.05 12.85
N LEU A 178 -17.60 -7.97 11.56
CA LEU A 178 -16.22 -8.03 11.08
C LEU A 178 -15.77 -6.66 10.60
N PHE A 179 -14.55 -6.30 10.97
CA PHE A 179 -13.88 -5.09 10.56
C PHE A 179 -12.52 -5.41 9.90
N PRO A 180 -12.13 -4.69 8.85
CA PRO A 180 -12.94 -3.80 8.04
C PRO A 180 -14.12 -4.52 7.36
N GLY A 181 -15.13 -3.77 6.93
CA GLY A 181 -16.31 -4.32 6.28
C GLY A 181 -16.07 -4.79 4.83
N PRO A 182 -17.11 -5.31 4.16
CA PRO A 182 -17.03 -5.70 2.75
C PRO A 182 -16.55 -4.55 1.87
N GLY A 183 -15.70 -4.86 0.89
CA GLY A 183 -15.10 -3.88 -0.02
C GLY A 183 -13.74 -3.33 0.43
N PHE A 184 -13.29 -3.63 1.65
CA PHE A 184 -11.91 -3.31 2.06
C PHE A 184 -10.89 -4.27 1.42
N VAL A 185 -11.21 -5.57 1.42
CA VAL A 185 -10.41 -6.56 0.70
C VAL A 185 -10.82 -6.52 -0.76
N LEU A 186 -9.90 -6.09 -1.62
CA LEU A 186 -10.10 -6.04 -3.07
C LEU A 186 -10.15 -7.46 -3.62
N MET A 187 -11.28 -7.83 -4.21
CA MET A 187 -11.50 -9.13 -4.83
C MET A 187 -11.73 -8.92 -6.33
N GLU A 188 -11.04 -9.67 -7.18
CA GLU A 188 -11.36 -9.71 -8.61
C GLU A 188 -12.60 -10.58 -8.87
N GLU A 189 -13.30 -10.39 -10.01
CA GLU A 189 -14.47 -11.20 -10.35
C GLU A 189 -14.09 -12.69 -10.41
N GLY A 190 -14.75 -13.51 -9.58
CA GLY A 190 -14.51 -14.95 -9.47
C GLY A 190 -13.44 -15.36 -8.45
N GLU A 191 -12.69 -14.42 -7.85
CA GLU A 191 -11.73 -14.75 -6.81
C GLU A 191 -12.42 -15.10 -5.48
N LYS A 192 -11.92 -16.12 -4.80
CA LYS A 192 -12.24 -16.41 -3.39
C LYS A 192 -11.02 -16.11 -2.53
N LYS A 193 -11.03 -14.96 -1.86
CA LYS A 193 -10.02 -14.61 -0.87
C LYS A 193 -10.49 -14.98 0.53
N GLU A 194 -9.63 -15.67 1.25
CA GLU A 194 -9.81 -16.01 2.65
C GLU A 194 -8.77 -15.28 3.50
N LYS A 195 -9.17 -14.89 4.71
CA LYS A 195 -8.37 -14.11 5.65
C LYS A 195 -8.49 -14.70 7.05
N ASN A 196 -7.56 -14.34 7.92
CA ASN A 196 -7.66 -14.66 9.34
C ASN A 196 -8.47 -13.58 10.06
N VAL A 197 -9.09 -13.93 11.19
CA VAL A 197 -9.88 -13.01 12.01
C VAL A 197 -9.43 -13.10 13.46
N LEU A 198 -9.04 -11.95 14.02
CA LEU A 198 -8.89 -11.76 15.47
C LEU A 198 -10.28 -11.57 16.07
N LEU A 199 -10.74 -12.53 16.85
CA LEU A 199 -11.99 -12.45 17.59
C LEU A 199 -11.72 -11.94 19.01
N MET A 200 -12.34 -10.81 19.36
CA MET A 200 -12.07 -10.10 20.61
C MET A 200 -13.35 -9.59 21.25
N LYS A 201 -13.32 -9.35 22.57
CA LYS A 201 -14.44 -8.73 23.29
C LYS A 201 -14.17 -7.27 23.62
N ASP A 202 -15.19 -6.44 23.46
CA ASP A 202 -15.18 -5.06 23.95
C ASP A 202 -15.43 -4.99 25.47
N ASN A 203 -15.41 -3.77 26.01
CA ASN A 203 -15.67 -3.53 27.43
C ASN A 203 -17.11 -3.90 27.83
N SER A 204 -18.04 -3.92 26.87
CA SER A 204 -19.43 -4.35 27.05
C SER A 204 -19.64 -5.86 26.87
N LYS A 205 -18.54 -6.64 26.74
CA LYS A 205 -18.52 -8.09 26.48
C LYS A 205 -19.15 -8.51 25.14
N LYS A 206 -19.32 -7.59 24.19
CA LYS A 206 -19.72 -7.92 22.81
C LYS A 206 -18.50 -8.39 22.02
N ASP A 207 -18.72 -9.38 21.17
CA ASP A 207 -17.69 -9.95 20.30
C ASP A 207 -17.53 -9.09 19.04
N HIS A 208 -16.28 -8.84 18.64
CA HIS A 208 -15.89 -8.14 17.42
C HIS A 208 -14.80 -8.95 16.71
N GLY A 209 -14.86 -9.02 15.38
CA GLY A 209 -13.85 -9.67 14.57
C GLY A 209 -13.02 -8.67 13.76
N PHE A 210 -11.71 -8.86 13.71
CA PHE A 210 -10.79 -8.03 12.93
C PHE A 210 -10.05 -8.88 11.92
N TYR A 211 -10.26 -8.63 10.63
CA TYR A 211 -9.53 -9.30 9.57
C TYR A 211 -8.05 -8.95 9.59
N PHE A 212 -7.20 -9.94 9.34
CA PHE A 212 -5.77 -9.73 9.19
C PHE A 212 -5.11 -10.76 8.26
N ASP A 213 -4.03 -10.32 7.63
CA ASP A 213 -3.06 -11.13 6.90
C ASP A 213 -1.90 -11.54 7.82
N GLU A 214 -1.38 -10.58 8.57
CA GLU A 214 -0.17 -10.74 9.37
C GLU A 214 -0.31 -10.10 10.75
N LEU A 215 0.16 -10.77 11.80
CA LEU A 215 0.36 -10.18 13.13
C LEU A 215 1.82 -9.72 13.26
N LYS A 216 2.01 -8.48 13.69
CA LYS A 216 3.33 -7.91 14.00
C LYS A 216 3.55 -7.94 15.51
N GLU A 217 4.76 -7.54 15.92
CA GLU A 217 5.06 -7.35 17.33
C GLU A 217 4.11 -6.35 17.99
N ASP A 218 3.72 -6.65 19.23
CA ASP A 218 2.87 -5.77 20.00
C ASP A 218 3.53 -4.42 20.26
N TRP A 219 2.71 -3.37 20.27
CA TRP A 219 3.17 -2.02 20.50
C TRP A 219 2.87 -1.57 21.91
N ALA A 220 3.91 -1.22 22.67
CA ALA A 220 3.77 -0.59 23.97
C ALA A 220 4.10 0.91 23.89
N ILE A 221 3.17 1.77 24.28
CA ILE A 221 3.32 3.23 24.27
C ILE A 221 2.67 3.85 25.51
N SER A 222 3.25 4.95 26.03
CA SER A 222 2.61 5.70 27.13
C SER A 222 1.41 6.48 26.61
N LYS A 223 0.43 6.76 27.48
CA LYS A 223 -0.75 7.55 27.11
C LYS A 223 -0.38 8.95 26.59
N ILE A 224 0.57 9.62 27.24
CA ILE A 224 1.03 10.96 26.85
C ILE A 224 1.64 10.96 25.44
N SER A 225 2.48 9.95 25.13
CA SER A 225 3.06 9.84 23.80
C SER A 225 2.04 9.43 22.74
N LEU A 226 1.02 8.65 23.11
CA LEU A 226 -0.09 8.31 22.22
C LEU A 226 -0.87 9.57 21.82
N ASP A 227 -1.27 10.38 22.79
CA ASP A 227 -2.05 11.59 22.55
C ASP A 227 -1.29 12.62 21.70
N GLY A 228 0.04 12.71 21.87
CA GLY A 228 0.88 13.58 21.05
C GLY A 228 1.16 13.10 19.62
N LEU A 229 0.98 11.80 19.34
CA LEU A 229 1.21 11.21 18.01
C LEU A 229 -0.09 10.93 17.24
N LEU A 230 -1.23 10.94 17.93
CA LEU A 230 -2.52 10.57 17.36
C LEU A 230 -3.12 11.75 16.58
N GLU A 231 -3.13 11.62 15.26
CA GLU A 231 -3.93 12.47 14.39
C GLU A 231 -5.37 11.95 14.43
N LYS A 232 -6.25 12.68 15.12
CA LYS A 232 -7.65 12.29 15.27
C LYS A 232 -8.31 12.22 13.90
N ASP A 233 -8.97 11.10 13.63
CA ASP A 233 -9.71 10.87 12.41
C ASP A 233 -11.13 10.43 12.82
N SER A 234 -12.13 11.21 12.40
CA SER A 234 -13.54 10.96 12.72
C SER A 234 -14.35 10.53 11.49
N THR A 235 -13.69 10.35 10.35
CA THR A 235 -14.36 9.97 9.10
C THR A 235 -14.90 8.54 9.10
N ASN A 236 -14.32 7.66 9.92
CA ASN A 236 -14.76 6.28 10.08
C ASN A 236 -15.06 6.02 11.56
N GLY A 237 -16.33 5.75 11.91
CA GLY A 237 -16.79 5.62 13.30
C GLY A 237 -16.09 4.51 14.12
N GLN A 238 -15.31 3.65 13.48
CA GLN A 238 -14.54 2.57 14.11
C GLN A 238 -13.03 2.87 14.18
N ILE A 239 -12.54 3.94 13.55
CA ILE A 239 -11.15 4.43 13.65
C ILE A 239 -11.14 5.66 14.56
N ILE A 240 -10.25 5.68 15.55
CA ILE A 240 -10.07 6.80 16.48
C ILE A 240 -9.14 7.86 15.87
N GLY A 241 -8.17 7.40 15.10
CA GLY A 241 -7.16 8.26 14.49
C GLY A 241 -6.02 7.46 13.88
N LYS A 242 -5.02 8.19 13.39
CA LYS A 242 -3.87 7.64 12.70
C LYS A 242 -2.59 8.05 13.42
N ILE A 243 -1.60 7.16 13.40
CA ILE A 243 -0.29 7.38 14.00
C ILE A 243 0.75 7.12 12.93
N LYS A 244 1.62 8.11 12.66
CA LYS A 244 2.77 7.94 11.77
C LYS A 244 4.01 7.63 12.60
N ARG A 245 4.60 6.45 12.44
CA ARG A 245 5.86 6.08 13.12
C ARG A 245 6.75 5.25 12.21
N LYS A 246 8.04 5.60 12.16
CA LYS A 246 9.05 4.92 11.31
C LYS A 246 8.60 4.80 9.85
N GLY A 247 7.96 5.84 9.31
CA GLY A 247 7.48 5.87 7.92
C GLY A 247 6.24 5.01 7.63
N LYS A 248 5.63 4.38 8.65
CA LYS A 248 4.38 3.62 8.51
C LYS A 248 3.23 4.36 9.16
N LEU A 249 2.06 4.29 8.52
CA LEU A 249 0.80 4.80 9.03
C LEU A 249 0.02 3.67 9.70
N TYR A 250 -0.34 3.86 10.96
CA TYR A 250 -1.11 2.92 11.75
C TYR A 250 -2.48 3.49 12.06
N HIS A 251 -3.53 2.73 11.78
CA HIS A 251 -4.91 3.11 12.06
C HIS A 251 -5.29 2.58 13.44
N LEU A 252 -5.57 3.48 14.37
CA LEU A 252 -5.99 3.12 15.71
C LEU A 252 -7.48 2.81 15.70
N VAL A 253 -7.83 1.55 15.97
CA VAL A 253 -9.20 1.06 15.93
C VAL A 253 -9.84 1.14 17.32
N LYS A 254 -11.10 1.55 17.34
CA LYS A 254 -11.94 1.54 18.53
C LYS A 254 -12.52 0.15 18.78
N ILE A 255 -12.42 -0.31 20.02
CA ILE A 255 -13.09 -1.51 20.55
C ILE A 255 -14.03 -1.08 21.67
#